data_AF-A0A934ZBP6-F1
#
_entry.id   AF-A0A934ZBP6-F1
#
_cell.length_a   1.000
_cell.length_b   1.000
_cell.length_c   1.000
_cell.angle_alpha   90.00
_cell.angle_beta   90.00
_cell.angle_gamma   90.00
#
_symmetry.space_group_name_H-M   'P 1'
#
loop_
_entity.id
_entity.type
_entity.pdbx_description
1 polymer ?
#
loop_
_entity_poly.entity_id
_entity_poly.type
_entity_poly.pdbx_seq_one_letter_code
_entity_poly.pdbx_strand_id
1 'polypeptide(L)'
;MTSARTSASPSRRSPAPTRSPVGCSAPGTSTGALPRRLPVGFSEASRTEAWRESPTLTPVESLAALRSAVGVARELLQSLARVDRLSHRSFFAALSTLRREVERNTCFNPLTLLEFRPEFDRIRSPEVLECLQLCETDTAHRLASLTFLSHFRLLRVVQMMAAAAADPSSASRAYVFLPVLRAESDALVDVLRDRAGGMLADTLERELMRLAATDVRARFDALTAESEQLGRTRAAMTAAALCLRASVRRTLERVIAPCGAPVTEAAALAGFLEASGQLVETLQHGILRMVEVFRPGSDPERTVGDPDARRGATSQGRQWAWIFALVTRAFVAKARMARHSSFERWSATPSHEFITEYLRHYREIGQALAYETLYPHRDRFTHALTALSDVDFVDDHTLDALVADCEAFGAHLQLAVTSASERPEMRGVPLDKERAGELLRLHLLGVGPVVARALDALPPRS
;
A
#
# COMPACT_ATOMS: atom_id res chain seq x y z
N MET A 1 -45.39 4.72 45.17
CA MET A 1 -46.25 4.52 46.36
C MET A 1 -45.39 3.84 47.42
N THR A 2 -44.79 4.63 48.31
CA THR A 2 -45.15 4.78 49.75
C THR A 2 -44.68 3.59 50.61
N SER A 3 -43.56 3.72 51.35
CA SER A 3 -43.48 4.23 52.75
C SER A 3 -43.59 3.05 53.76
N ALA A 4 -42.80 2.84 54.81
CA ALA A 4 -41.60 3.49 55.38
C ALA A 4 -40.68 2.36 55.98
N ARG A 5 -39.89 2.43 57.08
CA ARG A 5 -39.63 3.43 58.14
C ARG A 5 -38.21 3.25 58.75
N THR A 6 -37.75 4.30 59.42
CA THR A 6 -36.51 4.55 60.19
C THR A 6 -36.10 3.58 61.32
N SER A 7 -34.78 3.38 61.51
CA SER A 7 -33.99 3.71 62.73
C SER A 7 -32.52 3.29 62.53
N ALA A 8 -31.47 3.74 63.22
CA ALA A 8 -31.08 4.98 63.91
C ALA A 8 -29.66 4.67 64.45
N SER A 9 -28.65 5.48 64.12
CA SER A 9 -27.25 5.24 64.57
C SER A 9 -27.03 5.65 66.04
N PRO A 10 -25.87 5.33 66.63
CA PRO A 10 -24.98 6.45 66.95
C PRO A 10 -23.48 6.26 66.67
N SER A 11 -22.82 7.40 66.50
CA SER A 11 -21.41 7.64 66.15
C SER A 11 -20.34 7.05 67.09
N ARG A 12 -19.10 6.91 66.57
CA ARG A 12 -17.88 7.37 67.27
C ARG A 12 -16.70 7.75 66.34
N ARG A 13 -16.47 9.06 66.23
CA ARG A 13 -15.20 9.83 66.12
C ARG A 13 -14.02 9.32 65.25
N SER A 14 -13.64 10.14 64.27
CA SER A 14 -12.32 10.21 63.63
C SER A 14 -11.22 10.73 64.60
N PRO A 15 -9.94 10.65 64.19
CA PRO A 15 -9.27 11.90 63.78
C PRO A 15 -8.37 11.80 62.52
N ALA A 16 -8.23 12.93 61.83
CA ALA A 16 -7.11 13.27 60.94
C ALA A 16 -6.09 14.12 61.75
N PRO A 17 -4.97 14.69 61.22
CA PRO A 17 -4.53 14.80 59.82
C PRO A 17 -2.99 14.62 59.58
N THR A 18 -2.54 14.80 58.33
CA THR A 18 -1.34 15.62 57.98
C THR A 18 -1.31 15.94 56.48
N ARG A 19 -0.67 17.05 56.09
CA ARG A 19 -0.65 17.63 54.72
C ARG A 19 0.76 18.07 54.33
N SER A 20 1.07 17.98 53.03
CA SER A 20 2.07 18.81 52.31
C SER A 20 3.57 18.57 52.63
N PRO A 21 4.54 19.03 51.80
CA PRO A 21 4.46 19.85 50.58
C PRO A 21 4.81 19.07 49.28
N VAL A 22 4.38 19.42 48.06
CA VAL A 22 4.60 20.64 47.25
C VAL A 22 6.08 20.94 47.01
N GLY A 23 6.60 20.49 45.86
CA GLY A 23 7.88 20.92 45.30
C GLY A 23 7.71 21.27 43.83
N CYS A 24 7.97 22.54 43.48
CA CYS A 24 7.96 23.00 42.08
C CYS A 24 9.23 22.55 41.36
N SER A 25 9.12 22.20 40.08
CA SER A 25 10.26 22.05 39.16
C SER A 25 9.81 22.43 37.75
N ALA A 26 10.65 23.19 37.05
CA ALA A 26 10.32 23.89 35.80
C ALA A 26 10.33 22.93 34.57
N PRO A 27 9.80 23.33 33.40
CA PRO A 27 9.63 22.42 32.27
C PRO A 27 10.95 22.13 31.56
N GLY A 28 11.52 20.95 31.83
CA GLY A 28 12.61 20.39 31.04
C GLY A 28 12.11 19.95 29.66
N THR A 29 12.80 20.40 28.62
CA THR A 29 12.57 20.06 27.20
C THR A 29 12.43 18.56 26.97
N SER A 30 11.21 18.08 26.70
CA SER A 30 10.97 16.71 26.27
C SER A 30 11.36 16.53 24.81
N THR A 31 12.63 16.20 24.54
CA THR A 31 13.04 15.57 23.28
C THR A 31 12.35 14.21 23.17
N GLY A 32 11.19 14.19 22.50
CA GLY A 32 10.38 13.01 22.25
C GLY A 32 11.02 12.04 21.27
N ALA A 33 12.11 11.38 21.68
CA ALA A 33 12.72 10.28 20.94
C ALA A 33 11.80 9.05 20.97
N LEU A 34 10.78 9.04 20.11
CA LEU A 34 10.00 7.84 19.82
C LEU A 34 10.93 6.74 19.32
N PRO A 35 10.81 5.49 19.81
CA PRO A 35 11.70 4.42 19.39
C PRO A 35 11.46 4.10 17.91
N ARG A 36 12.48 4.36 17.07
CA ARG A 36 12.55 3.96 15.65
C ARG A 36 12.56 2.42 15.50
N ARG A 37 11.43 1.76 15.81
CA ARG A 37 11.20 0.36 15.43
C ARG A 37 10.59 0.30 14.03
N LEU A 38 11.47 0.15 13.05
CA LEU A 38 11.11 -0.45 11.76
C LEU A 38 10.54 -1.87 11.99
N PRO A 39 9.78 -2.42 11.03
CA PRO A 39 9.41 -3.84 11.06
C PRO A 39 10.65 -4.71 11.29
N VAL A 40 10.55 -5.69 12.19
CA VAL A 40 11.67 -6.54 12.60
C VAL A 40 12.00 -7.51 11.46
N GLY A 41 12.86 -7.09 10.53
CA GLY A 41 13.27 -7.93 9.38
C GLY A 41 14.77 -8.26 9.32
N PHE A 42 15.62 -7.40 9.87
CA PHE A 42 17.07 -7.39 9.59
C PHE A 42 17.98 -7.40 10.84
N SER A 43 17.47 -7.80 12.02
CA SER A 43 18.35 -8.18 13.12
C SER A 43 18.80 -9.63 12.96
N GLU A 44 20.05 -9.85 12.55
CA GLU A 44 20.68 -11.18 12.64
C GLU A 44 21.09 -11.52 14.08
N ALA A 45 21.60 -10.52 14.81
CA ALA A 45 22.12 -10.67 16.18
C ALA A 45 21.08 -11.29 17.14
N SER A 46 19.82 -10.82 17.08
CA SER A 46 18.74 -11.36 17.92
C SER A 46 18.31 -12.79 17.57
N ARG A 47 18.66 -13.29 16.38
CA ARG A 47 18.19 -14.60 15.87
C ARG A 47 19.19 -15.72 16.17
N THR A 48 20.50 -15.49 16.05
CA THR A 48 21.49 -16.54 16.35
C THR A 48 21.58 -16.92 17.82
N GLU A 49 21.16 -16.04 18.73
CA GLU A 49 21.09 -16.31 20.18
C GLU A 49 19.82 -17.10 20.52
N ALA A 50 18.64 -16.65 20.08
CA ALA A 50 17.37 -17.31 20.37
C ALA A 50 17.28 -18.78 19.86
N TRP A 51 17.94 -19.11 18.75
CA TRP A 51 17.99 -20.48 18.22
C TRP A 51 18.87 -21.44 19.05
N ARG A 52 19.75 -20.95 19.93
CA ARG A 52 20.68 -21.79 20.72
C ARG A 52 20.14 -22.19 22.10
N GLU A 53 19.08 -21.56 22.59
CA GLU A 53 18.67 -21.64 24.01
C GLU A 53 17.36 -22.41 24.29
N SER A 54 16.75 -23.05 23.29
CA SER A 54 15.56 -23.91 23.49
C SER A 54 15.87 -25.41 23.28
N PRO A 55 16.33 -26.13 24.31
CA PRO A 55 16.49 -27.58 24.23
C PRO A 55 15.12 -28.29 24.38
N THR A 56 14.79 -29.22 23.47
CA THR A 56 14.16 -30.55 23.73
C THR A 56 13.44 -31.16 22.52
N LEU A 57 12.95 -30.38 21.55
CA LEU A 57 12.16 -30.90 20.42
C LEU A 57 12.93 -30.87 19.10
N THR A 58 12.96 -32.00 18.40
CA THR A 58 13.44 -32.08 17.00
C THR A 58 12.43 -31.43 16.04
N PRO A 59 12.84 -31.01 14.82
CA PRO A 59 11.92 -30.46 13.82
C PRO A 59 10.75 -31.38 13.48
N VAL A 60 10.95 -32.70 13.52
CA VAL A 60 9.91 -33.71 13.26
C VAL A 60 8.89 -33.76 14.40
N GLU A 61 9.35 -33.74 15.66
CA GLU A 61 8.46 -33.71 16.82
C GLU A 61 7.70 -32.39 16.91
N SER A 62 8.34 -31.25 16.62
CA SER A 62 7.67 -29.95 16.52
C SER A 62 6.60 -29.95 15.41
N LEU A 63 6.83 -30.59 14.25
CA LEU A 63 5.78 -30.76 13.23
C LEU A 63 4.66 -31.70 13.67
N ALA A 64 4.97 -32.79 14.38
CA ALA A 64 3.97 -33.71 14.90
C ALA A 64 3.08 -33.03 15.96
N ALA A 65 3.67 -32.25 16.86
CA ALA A 65 2.96 -31.43 17.83
C ALA A 65 2.06 -30.39 17.15
N LEU A 66 2.58 -29.65 16.16
CA LEU A 66 1.80 -28.68 15.40
C LEU A 66 0.63 -29.34 14.65
N ARG A 67 0.86 -30.48 14.00
CA ARG A 67 -0.18 -31.25 13.31
C ARG A 67 -1.26 -31.72 14.27
N SER A 68 -0.89 -32.17 15.47
CA SER A 68 -1.85 -32.57 16.51
C SER A 68 -2.68 -31.38 17.00
N ALA A 69 -2.02 -30.26 17.33
CA ALA A 69 -2.69 -29.03 17.77
C ALA A 69 -3.65 -28.46 16.71
N VAL A 70 -3.24 -28.43 15.43
CA VAL A 70 -4.09 -28.05 14.29
C VAL A 70 -5.25 -29.03 14.10
N GLY A 71 -5.03 -30.32 14.31
CA GLY A 71 -6.09 -31.35 14.30
C GLY A 71 -7.16 -31.08 15.35
N VAL A 72 -6.76 -30.88 16.61
CA VAL A 72 -7.68 -30.53 17.72
C VAL A 72 -8.39 -29.20 17.46
N ALA A 73 -7.67 -28.18 17.01
CA ALA A 73 -8.25 -26.89 16.67
C ALA A 73 -9.27 -27.00 15.52
N ARG A 74 -9.05 -27.88 14.54
CA ARG A 74 -10.00 -28.15 13.45
C ARG A 74 -11.32 -28.71 13.98
N GLU A 75 -11.29 -29.72 14.86
CA GLU A 75 -12.51 -30.31 15.45
C GLU A 75 -13.29 -29.28 16.29
N LEU A 76 -12.56 -28.47 17.07
CA LEU A 76 -13.15 -27.36 17.84
C LEU A 76 -13.81 -26.32 16.91
N LEU A 77 -13.10 -25.85 15.89
CA LEU A 77 -13.62 -24.86 14.94
C LEU A 77 -14.80 -25.40 14.12
N GLN A 78 -14.77 -26.67 13.70
CA GLN A 78 -15.91 -27.33 13.04
C GLN A 78 -17.12 -27.45 13.97
N SER A 79 -16.91 -27.71 15.26
CA SER A 79 -17.99 -27.75 16.25
C SER A 79 -18.59 -26.36 16.47
N LEU A 80 -17.76 -25.31 16.58
CA LEU A 80 -18.20 -23.92 16.72
C LEU A 80 -18.90 -23.40 15.45
N ALA A 81 -18.50 -23.86 14.26
CA ALA A 81 -19.13 -23.50 12.98
C ALA A 81 -20.55 -24.07 12.79
N ARG A 82 -20.96 -25.07 13.61
CA ARG A 82 -22.33 -25.61 13.64
C ARG A 82 -23.27 -24.85 14.56
N VAL A 83 -22.79 -23.81 15.26
CA VAL A 83 -23.58 -23.04 16.24
C VAL A 83 -24.11 -21.77 15.59
N ASP A 84 -25.44 -21.60 15.53
CA ASP A 84 -26.11 -20.44 14.90
C ASP A 84 -25.63 -19.07 15.42
N ARG A 85 -25.19 -19.01 16.68
CA ARG A 85 -24.70 -17.79 17.33
C ARG A 85 -23.47 -18.07 18.18
N LEU A 86 -22.31 -17.70 17.66
CA LEU A 86 -21.04 -17.79 18.37
C LEU A 86 -20.74 -16.48 19.13
N SER A 87 -20.44 -16.56 20.43
CA SER A 87 -20.01 -15.38 21.18
C SER A 87 -18.61 -14.93 20.75
N HIS A 88 -18.38 -13.61 20.66
CA HIS A 88 -17.04 -13.06 20.34
C HIS A 88 -15.96 -13.59 21.28
N ARG A 89 -16.27 -13.78 22.58
CA ARG A 89 -15.33 -14.34 23.56
C ARG A 89 -14.96 -15.79 23.24
N SER A 90 -15.94 -16.62 22.87
CA SER A 90 -15.72 -18.03 22.51
C SER A 90 -14.89 -18.15 21.23
N PHE A 91 -15.22 -17.36 20.21
CA PHE A 91 -14.46 -17.27 18.95
C PHE A 91 -13.01 -16.85 19.20
N PHE A 92 -12.82 -15.75 19.92
CA PHE A 92 -11.50 -15.21 20.23
C PHE A 92 -10.66 -16.16 21.09
N ALA A 93 -11.27 -16.87 22.04
CA ALA A 93 -10.57 -17.87 22.86
C ALA A 93 -10.10 -19.09 22.04
N ALA A 94 -10.94 -19.59 21.12
CA ALA A 94 -10.57 -20.68 20.22
C ALA A 94 -9.40 -20.28 19.29
N LEU A 95 -9.48 -19.10 18.66
CA LEU A 95 -8.41 -18.55 17.83
C LEU A 95 -7.13 -18.28 18.64
N SER A 96 -7.23 -17.73 19.84
CA SER A 96 -6.08 -17.46 20.72
C SER A 96 -5.38 -18.75 21.15
N THR A 97 -6.14 -19.84 21.33
CA THR A 97 -5.58 -21.16 21.65
C THR A 97 -4.78 -21.70 20.46
N LEU A 98 -5.36 -21.71 19.26
CA LEU A 98 -4.64 -22.12 18.04
C LEU A 98 -3.40 -21.24 17.81
N ARG A 99 -3.54 -19.91 17.90
CA ARG A 99 -2.43 -18.96 17.76
C ARG A 99 -1.30 -19.29 18.74
N ARG A 100 -1.61 -19.54 20.01
CA ARG A 100 -0.61 -19.85 21.04
C ARG A 100 0.16 -21.13 20.74
N GLU A 101 -0.51 -22.18 20.25
CA GLU A 101 0.18 -23.42 19.86
C GLU A 101 1.05 -23.25 18.61
N VAL A 102 0.67 -22.35 17.69
CA VAL A 102 1.50 -21.96 16.54
C VAL A 102 2.72 -21.11 16.98
N GLU A 103 2.54 -20.14 17.87
CA GLU A 103 3.62 -19.29 18.40
C GLU A 103 4.62 -20.07 19.26
N ARG A 104 4.16 -21.10 19.98
CA ARG A 104 4.99 -22.01 20.79
C ARG A 104 5.86 -22.94 19.96
N ASN A 105 5.63 -23.06 18.66
CA ASN A 105 6.37 -23.99 17.83
C ASN A 105 7.77 -23.43 17.50
N THR A 106 8.79 -24.00 18.16
CA THR A 106 10.19 -23.57 18.06
C THR A 106 10.77 -23.69 16.65
N CYS A 107 10.36 -24.71 15.89
CA CYS A 107 10.91 -24.98 14.56
C CYS A 107 10.07 -24.37 13.43
N PHE A 108 8.75 -24.27 13.59
CA PHE A 108 7.80 -23.88 12.56
C PHE A 108 6.75 -22.89 13.08
N ASN A 109 7.12 -21.61 13.16
CA ASN A 109 6.19 -20.52 13.46
C ASN A 109 5.76 -19.78 12.16
N PRO A 110 4.68 -20.19 11.47
CA PRO A 110 4.15 -19.48 10.31
C PRO A 110 3.63 -18.07 10.61
N LEU A 111 3.43 -17.66 11.88
CA LEU A 111 3.05 -16.27 12.19
C LEU A 111 4.23 -15.29 12.03
N THR A 112 5.46 -15.81 11.95
CA THR A 112 6.63 -15.04 11.46
C THR A 112 6.73 -14.98 9.93
N LEU A 113 5.68 -15.36 9.18
CA LEU A 113 5.60 -15.12 7.73
C LEU A 113 5.79 -13.64 7.36
N LEU A 114 5.49 -12.70 8.27
CA LEU A 114 5.74 -11.27 8.08
C LEU A 114 7.23 -10.89 8.01
N GLU A 115 8.15 -11.78 8.39
CA GLU A 115 9.60 -11.58 8.20
C GLU A 115 10.06 -12.24 6.89
N PHE A 116 11.00 -11.62 6.16
CA PHE A 116 11.63 -12.26 5.01
C PHE A 116 12.56 -13.39 5.45
N ARG A 117 12.37 -14.56 4.85
CA ARG A 117 13.12 -15.78 5.14
C ARG A 117 13.91 -16.20 3.90
N PRO A 118 15.25 -16.22 3.93
CA PRO A 118 16.07 -16.49 2.75
C PRO A 118 15.90 -17.92 2.20
N GLU A 119 15.25 -18.83 2.91
CA GLU A 119 14.87 -20.15 2.41
C GLU A 119 13.71 -20.08 1.40
N PHE A 120 12.77 -19.15 1.62
CA PHE A 120 11.50 -19.06 0.88
C PHE A 120 11.45 -17.83 -0.02
N ASP A 121 11.87 -16.68 0.48
CA ASP A 121 11.84 -15.38 -0.20
C ASP A 121 13.17 -15.14 -0.92
N ARG A 122 13.32 -15.74 -2.11
CA ARG A 122 14.47 -15.51 -3.00
C ARG A 122 14.02 -14.86 -4.30
N ILE A 123 14.66 -13.75 -4.66
CA ILE A 123 14.62 -13.21 -6.02
C ILE A 123 15.44 -14.16 -6.90
N ARG A 124 14.81 -14.74 -7.93
CA ARG A 124 15.45 -15.64 -8.89
C ARG A 124 15.65 -15.01 -10.28
N SER A 125 14.99 -13.88 -10.54
CA SER A 125 15.12 -13.13 -11.78
C SER A 125 16.51 -12.46 -11.83
N PRO A 126 17.38 -12.80 -12.80
CA PRO A 126 18.67 -12.13 -12.94
C PRO A 126 18.49 -10.65 -13.29
N GLU A 127 17.49 -10.29 -14.09
CA GLU A 127 17.18 -8.90 -14.43
C GLU A 127 16.88 -8.05 -13.17
N VAL A 128 16.13 -8.59 -12.20
CA VAL A 128 15.87 -7.90 -10.92
C VAL A 128 17.11 -7.83 -10.03
N LEU A 129 17.95 -8.89 -10.01
CA LEU A 129 19.20 -8.89 -9.23
C LEU A 129 20.20 -7.85 -9.78
N GLU A 130 20.30 -7.73 -11.10
CA GLU A 130 21.08 -6.68 -11.78
C GLU A 130 20.55 -5.29 -11.43
N CYS A 131 19.23 -5.07 -11.42
CA CYS A 131 18.65 -3.79 -10.99
C CYS A 131 18.95 -3.43 -9.52
N LEU A 132 19.02 -4.41 -8.62
CA LEU A 132 19.41 -4.18 -7.23
C LEU A 132 20.89 -3.80 -7.07
N GLN A 133 21.75 -4.22 -8.00
CA GLN A 133 23.16 -3.81 -8.03
C GLN A 133 23.35 -2.36 -8.54
N LEU A 134 22.36 -1.81 -9.26
CA LEU A 134 22.35 -0.40 -9.70
C LEU A 134 21.85 0.58 -8.61
N CYS A 135 21.50 0.10 -7.42
CA CYS A 135 21.11 0.95 -6.30
C CYS A 135 22.36 1.50 -5.59
N GLU A 136 22.69 2.76 -5.83
CA GLU A 136 23.89 3.41 -5.27
C GLU A 136 23.86 3.56 -3.74
N THR A 137 22.68 3.84 -3.16
CA THR A 137 22.54 4.02 -1.70
C THR A 137 21.96 2.78 -1.01
N ASP A 138 22.52 2.46 0.15
CA ASP A 138 22.07 1.41 1.08
C ASP A 138 20.55 1.47 1.35
N THR A 139 20.01 2.68 1.50
CA THR A 139 18.59 2.91 1.80
C THR A 139 17.71 2.60 0.59
N ALA A 140 18.10 3.06 -0.61
CA ALA A 140 17.38 2.74 -1.85
C ALA A 140 17.44 1.24 -2.14
N HIS A 141 18.60 0.61 -1.99
CA HIS A 141 18.77 -0.84 -2.16
C HIS A 141 17.87 -1.65 -1.21
N ARG A 142 17.80 -1.28 0.07
CA ARG A 142 16.93 -1.95 1.06
C ARG A 142 15.44 -1.78 0.73
N LEU A 143 15.01 -0.58 0.33
CA LEU A 143 13.62 -0.32 -0.04
C LEU A 143 13.24 -1.00 -1.37
N ALA A 144 14.13 -1.05 -2.34
CA ALA A 144 13.94 -1.78 -3.60
C ALA A 144 13.85 -3.29 -3.34
N SER A 145 14.77 -3.83 -2.54
CA SER A 145 14.75 -5.24 -2.11
C SER A 145 13.46 -5.60 -1.39
N LEU A 146 13.03 -4.78 -0.43
CA LEU A 146 11.73 -4.93 0.25
C LEU A 146 10.58 -4.96 -0.76
N THR A 147 10.55 -4.00 -1.70
CA THR A 147 9.50 -3.91 -2.72
C THR A 147 9.45 -5.18 -3.57
N PHE A 148 10.58 -5.61 -4.14
CA PHE A 148 10.64 -6.83 -4.96
C PHE A 148 10.28 -8.09 -4.16
N LEU A 149 10.84 -8.27 -2.96
CA LEU A 149 10.57 -9.45 -2.13
C LEU A 149 9.09 -9.53 -1.73
N SER A 150 8.45 -8.42 -1.33
CA SER A 150 7.01 -8.39 -1.08
C SER A 150 6.19 -8.76 -2.33
N HIS A 151 6.54 -8.24 -3.51
CA HIS A 151 5.80 -8.57 -4.73
C HIS A 151 5.97 -10.04 -5.16
N PHE A 152 7.19 -10.60 -5.11
CA PHE A 152 7.43 -12.02 -5.42
C PHE A 152 6.79 -12.97 -4.40
N ARG A 153 6.80 -12.61 -3.11
CA ARG A 153 6.07 -13.33 -2.07
C ARG A 153 4.58 -13.34 -2.35
N LEU A 154 4.00 -12.17 -2.63
CA LEU A 154 2.56 -12.05 -2.90
C LEU A 154 2.15 -12.75 -4.19
N LEU A 155 2.99 -12.76 -5.23
CA LEU A 155 2.77 -13.59 -6.42
C LEU A 155 2.63 -15.06 -6.05
N ARG A 156 3.50 -15.58 -5.17
CA ARG A 156 3.37 -16.97 -4.68
C ARG A 156 2.11 -17.17 -3.85
N VAL A 157 1.71 -16.21 -3.01
CA VAL A 157 0.45 -16.28 -2.24
C VAL A 157 -0.76 -16.35 -3.18
N VAL A 158 -0.77 -15.53 -4.24
CA VAL A 158 -1.83 -15.54 -5.26
C VAL A 158 -1.82 -16.85 -6.07
N GLN A 159 -0.65 -17.39 -6.44
CA GLN A 159 -0.54 -18.70 -7.09
C GLN A 159 -1.07 -19.84 -6.21
N MET A 160 -0.79 -19.81 -4.90
CA MET A 160 -1.37 -20.78 -3.95
C MET A 160 -2.89 -20.62 -3.79
N MET A 161 -3.40 -19.39 -3.84
CA MET A 161 -4.84 -19.10 -3.84
C MET A 161 -5.52 -19.65 -5.10
N ALA A 162 -4.94 -19.44 -6.28
CA ALA A 162 -5.42 -19.98 -7.54
C ALA A 162 -5.41 -21.52 -7.53
N ALA A 163 -4.32 -22.14 -7.07
CA ALA A 163 -4.21 -23.59 -6.96
C ALA A 163 -5.25 -24.20 -5.99
N ALA A 164 -5.52 -23.53 -4.86
CA ALA A 164 -6.56 -23.95 -3.93
C ALA A 164 -7.99 -23.80 -4.51
N ALA A 165 -8.23 -22.76 -5.31
CA ALA A 165 -9.51 -22.55 -5.99
C ALA A 165 -9.73 -23.49 -7.19
N ALA A 166 -8.65 -23.97 -7.82
CA ALA A 166 -8.71 -24.92 -8.93
C ALA A 166 -9.09 -26.36 -8.49
N ASP A 167 -8.90 -26.71 -7.21
CA ASP A 167 -9.34 -27.97 -6.61
C ASP A 167 -10.65 -27.76 -5.81
N PRO A 168 -11.82 -28.24 -6.30
CA PRO A 168 -13.09 -28.10 -5.60
C PRO A 168 -13.08 -28.67 -4.18
N SER A 169 -12.28 -29.72 -3.91
CA SER A 169 -12.17 -30.31 -2.56
C SER A 169 -11.40 -29.42 -1.56
N SER A 170 -10.71 -28.39 -2.08
CA SER A 170 -9.88 -27.47 -1.30
C SER A 170 -10.32 -26.00 -1.42
N ALA A 171 -11.25 -25.68 -2.32
CA ALA A 171 -11.95 -24.42 -2.53
C ALA A 171 -11.98 -23.45 -1.33
N SER A 172 -12.58 -23.90 -0.22
CA SER A 172 -12.76 -23.10 1.00
C SER A 172 -11.44 -22.61 1.63
N ARG A 173 -10.31 -23.26 1.35
CA ARG A 173 -8.97 -22.86 1.78
C ARG A 173 -8.50 -21.59 1.06
N ALA A 174 -9.03 -21.26 -0.12
CA ALA A 174 -8.66 -20.05 -0.85
C ALA A 174 -8.97 -18.77 -0.04
N TYR A 175 -10.03 -18.78 0.78
CA TYR A 175 -10.36 -17.70 1.71
C TYR A 175 -9.27 -17.41 2.76
N VAL A 176 -8.40 -18.38 3.08
CA VAL A 176 -7.33 -18.21 4.08
C VAL A 176 -6.22 -17.27 3.58
N PHE A 177 -6.06 -17.11 2.26
CA PHE A 177 -5.08 -16.19 1.69
C PHE A 177 -5.55 -14.72 1.72
N LEU A 178 -6.86 -14.47 1.84
CA LEU A 178 -7.43 -13.11 1.78
C LEU A 178 -6.95 -12.19 2.93
N PRO A 179 -6.91 -12.63 4.20
CA PRO A 179 -6.30 -11.83 5.26
C PRO A 179 -4.80 -11.58 5.07
N VAL A 180 -4.07 -12.52 4.46
CA VAL A 180 -2.63 -12.40 4.19
C VAL A 180 -2.37 -11.34 3.12
N LEU A 181 -3.08 -11.43 1.98
CA LEU A 181 -3.01 -10.42 0.90
C LEU A 181 -3.32 -9.02 1.43
N ARG A 182 -4.35 -8.89 2.28
CA ARG A 182 -4.70 -7.63 2.92
C ARG A 182 -3.59 -7.12 3.83
N ALA A 183 -3.16 -7.92 4.81
CA ALA A 183 -2.19 -7.49 5.81
C ALA A 183 -0.84 -7.10 5.20
N GLU A 184 -0.34 -7.88 4.23
CA GLU A 184 0.90 -7.59 3.51
C GLU A 184 0.77 -6.34 2.61
N SER A 185 -0.37 -6.14 1.93
CA SER A 185 -0.57 -4.93 1.09
C SER A 185 -0.76 -3.65 1.90
N ASP A 186 -1.48 -3.70 3.03
CA ASP A 186 -1.57 -2.59 3.98
C ASP A 186 -0.17 -2.28 4.57
N ALA A 187 0.57 -3.29 5.05
CA ALA A 187 1.93 -3.10 5.59
C ALA A 187 2.93 -2.57 4.56
N LEU A 188 2.83 -2.98 3.29
CA LEU A 188 3.68 -2.47 2.21
C LEU A 188 3.40 -0.99 1.92
N VAL A 189 2.13 -0.58 1.96
CA VAL A 189 1.75 0.85 1.81
C VAL A 189 2.26 1.67 2.99
N ASP A 190 2.08 1.21 4.23
CA ASP A 190 2.56 1.90 5.45
C ASP A 190 4.08 2.14 5.46
N VAL A 191 4.85 1.35 4.70
CA VAL A 191 6.31 1.57 4.52
C VAL A 191 6.61 2.39 3.27
N LEU A 192 6.12 1.97 2.09
CA LEU A 192 6.53 2.56 0.81
C LEU A 192 5.91 3.93 0.51
N ARG A 193 4.68 4.19 0.99
CA ARG A 193 4.03 5.50 0.84
C ARG A 193 4.48 6.46 1.94
N ASP A 194 4.39 6.02 3.20
CA ASP A 194 4.43 6.93 4.34
C ASP A 194 5.83 7.09 4.96
N ARG A 195 6.75 6.12 4.77
CA ARG A 195 8.10 6.15 5.40
C ARG A 195 9.25 6.25 4.40
N ALA A 196 9.16 5.58 3.26
CA ALA A 196 10.25 5.50 2.28
C ALA A 196 10.73 6.89 1.82
N GLY A 197 9.81 7.83 1.60
CA GLY A 197 10.17 9.20 1.22
C GLY A 197 11.06 9.91 2.24
N GLY A 198 10.75 9.78 3.53
CA GLY A 198 11.59 10.32 4.61
C GLY A 198 12.93 9.60 4.71
N MET A 199 12.94 8.27 4.60
CA MET A 199 14.19 7.48 4.66
C MET A 199 15.16 7.82 3.52
N LEU A 200 14.65 8.05 2.30
CA LEU A 200 15.46 8.47 1.15
C LEU A 200 15.98 9.91 1.34
N ALA A 201 15.13 10.84 1.81
CA ALA A 201 15.52 12.21 2.12
C ALA A 201 16.59 12.29 3.23
N ASP A 202 16.38 11.59 4.36
CA ASP A 202 17.36 11.43 5.46
C ASP A 202 18.72 10.89 4.94
N THR A 203 18.73 10.17 3.82
CA THR A 203 19.98 9.63 3.23
C THR A 203 20.67 10.69 2.40
N LEU A 204 19.97 11.32 1.46
CA LEU A 204 20.50 12.42 0.64
C LEU A 204 20.98 13.60 1.50
N GLU A 205 20.24 13.97 2.55
CA GLU A 205 20.64 15.03 3.49
C GLU A 205 21.96 14.68 4.19
N ARG A 206 22.14 13.43 4.65
CA ARG A 206 23.39 12.98 5.28
C ARG A 206 24.58 12.99 4.31
N GLU A 207 24.35 12.82 3.01
CA GLU A 207 25.42 12.93 2.01
C GLU A 207 25.74 14.39 1.69
N LEU A 208 24.72 15.23 1.50
CA LEU A 208 24.86 16.69 1.37
C LEU A 208 25.63 17.31 2.55
N MET A 209 25.32 16.91 3.78
CA MET A 209 25.99 17.42 4.99
C MET A 209 27.42 16.88 5.20
N ARG A 210 27.88 15.92 4.39
CA ARG A 210 29.28 15.43 4.37
C ARG A 210 30.14 16.13 3.32
N LEU A 211 29.54 16.81 2.34
CA LEU A 211 30.27 17.54 1.31
C LEU A 211 30.87 18.83 1.88
N ALA A 212 32.15 19.08 1.55
CA ALA A 212 32.74 20.38 1.80
C ALA A 212 32.07 21.42 0.89
N ALA A 213 31.86 22.64 1.40
CA ALA A 213 31.19 23.71 0.65
C ALA A 213 31.89 24.08 -0.67
N THR A 214 33.20 23.85 -0.77
CA THR A 214 34.01 23.98 -1.99
C THR A 214 33.60 23.01 -3.10
N ASP A 215 33.13 21.83 -2.72
CA ASP A 215 32.94 20.69 -3.61
C ASP A 215 31.49 20.62 -4.13
N VAL A 216 30.56 21.32 -3.48
CA VAL A 216 29.13 21.38 -3.84
C VAL A 216 28.94 21.78 -5.31
N ARG A 217 29.68 22.80 -5.80
CA ARG A 217 29.59 23.20 -7.21
C ARG A 217 30.18 22.14 -8.16
N ALA A 218 31.23 21.43 -7.76
CA ALA A 218 31.85 20.38 -8.57
C ALA A 218 31.02 19.09 -8.61
N ARG A 219 30.18 18.83 -7.59
CA ARG A 219 29.29 17.67 -7.50
C ARG A 219 27.81 17.97 -7.73
N PHE A 220 27.46 19.20 -8.12
CA PHE A 220 26.07 19.64 -8.29
C PHE A 220 25.28 18.71 -9.23
N ASP A 221 25.77 18.48 -10.46
CA ASP A 221 25.07 17.66 -11.46
C ASP A 221 24.87 16.21 -10.99
N ALA A 222 25.85 15.65 -10.25
CA ALA A 222 25.76 14.30 -9.69
C ALA A 222 24.70 14.22 -8.58
N LEU A 223 24.64 15.22 -7.70
CA LEU A 223 23.63 15.31 -6.63
C LEU A 223 22.22 15.53 -7.19
N THR A 224 22.09 16.29 -8.28
CA THR A 224 20.83 16.43 -9.01
C THR A 224 20.39 15.10 -9.62
N ALA A 225 21.28 14.40 -10.32
CA ALA A 225 20.98 13.08 -10.91
C ALA A 225 20.60 12.02 -9.86
N GLU A 226 21.31 12.00 -8.72
CA GLU A 226 20.98 11.13 -7.58
C GLU A 226 19.60 11.47 -7.02
N SER A 227 19.33 12.74 -6.73
CA SER A 227 18.03 13.22 -6.23
C SER A 227 16.88 12.86 -7.19
N GLU A 228 17.09 12.99 -8.50
CA GLU A 228 16.11 12.58 -9.52
C GLU A 228 15.91 11.06 -9.55
N GLN A 229 16.96 10.25 -9.37
CA GLN A 229 16.86 8.79 -9.29
C GLN A 229 16.13 8.34 -8.03
N LEU A 230 16.40 8.96 -6.87
CA LEU A 230 15.68 8.73 -5.62
C LEU A 230 14.20 9.14 -5.75
N GLY A 231 13.92 10.25 -6.43
CA GLY A 231 12.56 10.70 -6.77
C GLY A 231 11.78 9.70 -7.64
N ARG A 232 12.39 9.23 -8.74
CA ARG A 232 11.85 8.16 -9.60
C ARG A 232 11.57 6.88 -8.81
N THR A 233 12.54 6.45 -8.01
CA THR A 233 12.47 5.25 -7.17
C THR A 233 11.30 5.34 -6.18
N ARG A 234 11.18 6.47 -5.47
CA ARG A 234 10.06 6.72 -4.53
C ARG A 234 8.71 6.69 -5.24
N ALA A 235 8.58 7.35 -6.39
CA ALA A 235 7.33 7.43 -7.15
C ALA A 235 6.89 6.03 -7.59
N ALA A 236 7.80 5.22 -8.13
CA ALA A 236 7.54 3.84 -8.54
C ALA A 236 7.11 2.94 -7.36
N MET A 237 7.82 3.01 -6.23
CA MET A 237 7.48 2.27 -5.00
C MET A 237 6.07 2.62 -4.49
N THR A 238 5.78 3.93 -4.42
CA THR A 238 4.50 4.46 -3.93
C THR A 238 3.36 4.00 -4.83
N ALA A 239 3.51 4.15 -6.14
CA ALA A 239 2.51 3.75 -7.12
C ALA A 239 2.31 2.22 -7.13
N ALA A 240 3.37 1.41 -7.05
CA ALA A 240 3.26 -0.05 -6.96
C ALA A 240 2.45 -0.49 -5.73
N ALA A 241 2.77 0.05 -4.54
CA ALA A 241 2.07 -0.28 -3.31
C ALA A 241 0.58 0.14 -3.34
N LEU A 242 0.28 1.33 -3.86
CA LEU A 242 -1.10 1.84 -3.95
C LEU A 242 -1.94 1.10 -5.01
N CYS A 243 -1.36 0.77 -6.18
CA CYS A 243 -2.03 -0.07 -7.18
C CYS A 243 -2.34 -1.46 -6.59
N LEU A 244 -1.39 -2.08 -5.90
CA LEU A 244 -1.59 -3.36 -5.21
C LEU A 244 -2.72 -3.28 -4.19
N ARG A 245 -2.71 -2.27 -3.30
CA ARG A 245 -3.75 -2.10 -2.27
C ARG A 245 -5.13 -1.87 -2.88
N ALA A 246 -5.23 -1.09 -3.96
CA ALA A 246 -6.48 -0.89 -4.69
C ALA A 246 -7.00 -2.20 -5.32
N SER A 247 -6.12 -2.99 -5.95
CA SER A 247 -6.48 -4.29 -6.51
C SER A 247 -6.89 -5.31 -5.44
N VAL A 248 -6.13 -5.44 -4.34
CA VAL A 248 -6.50 -6.32 -3.20
C VAL A 248 -7.84 -5.90 -2.61
N ARG A 249 -8.07 -4.60 -2.40
CA ARG A 249 -9.36 -4.09 -1.94
C ARG A 249 -10.50 -4.43 -2.90
N ARG A 250 -10.29 -4.30 -4.22
CA ARG A 250 -11.26 -4.69 -5.25
C ARG A 250 -11.58 -6.18 -5.19
N THR A 251 -10.55 -7.03 -5.10
CA THR A 251 -10.70 -8.47 -4.93
C THR A 251 -11.60 -8.82 -3.74
N LEU A 252 -11.40 -8.17 -2.59
CA LEU A 252 -12.13 -8.42 -1.36
C LEU A 252 -13.55 -7.83 -1.33
N GLU A 253 -13.78 -6.69 -1.97
CA GLU A 253 -15.07 -5.96 -1.92
C GLU A 253 -15.99 -6.23 -3.12
N ARG A 254 -15.46 -6.72 -4.25
CA ARG A 254 -16.18 -6.80 -5.53
C ARG A 254 -16.09 -8.13 -6.26
N VAL A 255 -14.93 -8.78 -6.27
CA VAL A 255 -14.71 -9.99 -7.09
C VAL A 255 -15.06 -11.27 -6.33
N ILE A 256 -14.61 -11.38 -5.07
CA ILE A 256 -14.84 -12.58 -4.26
C ILE A 256 -16.11 -12.41 -3.43
N ALA A 257 -17.02 -13.37 -3.54
CA ALA A 257 -18.25 -13.40 -2.75
C ALA A 257 -17.94 -13.54 -1.25
N PRO A 258 -18.59 -12.75 -0.37
CA PRO A 258 -18.47 -12.92 1.08
C PRO A 258 -18.87 -14.32 1.55
N CYS A 259 -18.24 -14.82 2.61
CA CYS A 259 -18.60 -16.09 3.23
C CYS A 259 -20.09 -16.08 3.62
N GLY A 260 -20.86 -17.05 3.12
CA GLY A 260 -22.31 -17.16 3.38
C GLY A 260 -23.20 -16.37 2.42
N ALA A 261 -22.65 -15.69 1.41
CA ALA A 261 -23.46 -15.18 0.30
C ALA A 261 -24.09 -16.34 -0.49
N PRO A 262 -25.33 -16.19 -1.02
CA PRO A 262 -26.02 -17.23 -1.77
C PRO A 262 -25.48 -17.33 -3.21
N VAL A 263 -24.24 -17.82 -3.33
CA VAL A 263 -23.50 -17.99 -4.59
C VAL A 263 -23.20 -19.47 -4.77
N THR A 264 -23.27 -19.98 -6.01
CA THR A 264 -22.90 -21.36 -6.28
C THR A 264 -21.40 -21.56 -6.07
N GLU A 265 -21.00 -22.76 -5.61
CA GLU A 265 -19.59 -23.07 -5.38
C GLU A 265 -18.74 -22.79 -6.63
N ALA A 266 -19.18 -23.24 -7.81
CA ALA A 266 -18.52 -22.97 -9.08
C ALA A 266 -18.33 -21.48 -9.39
N ALA A 267 -19.30 -20.61 -9.07
CA ALA A 267 -19.17 -19.17 -9.25
C ALA A 267 -18.20 -18.54 -8.23
N ALA A 268 -18.14 -19.07 -7.00
CA ALA A 268 -17.13 -18.66 -6.04
C ALA A 268 -15.71 -19.04 -6.50
N LEU A 269 -15.51 -20.26 -7.04
CA LEU A 269 -14.20 -20.67 -7.61
C LEU A 269 -13.79 -19.77 -8.78
N ALA A 270 -14.72 -19.49 -9.70
CA ALA A 270 -14.48 -18.60 -10.83
C ALA A 270 -14.00 -17.20 -10.35
N GLY A 271 -14.65 -16.64 -9.32
CA GLY A 271 -14.24 -15.37 -8.71
C GLY A 271 -12.83 -15.40 -8.10
N PHE A 272 -12.43 -16.51 -7.47
CA PHE A 272 -11.04 -16.66 -6.99
C PHE A 272 -10.02 -16.76 -8.12
N LEU A 273 -10.34 -17.45 -9.22
CA LEU A 273 -9.44 -17.57 -10.38
C LEU A 273 -9.32 -16.23 -11.11
N GLU A 274 -10.42 -15.50 -11.32
CA GLU A 274 -10.43 -14.15 -11.89
C GLU A 274 -9.61 -13.19 -11.02
N ALA A 275 -9.89 -13.15 -9.70
CA ALA A 275 -9.13 -12.35 -8.74
C ALA A 275 -7.63 -12.67 -8.77
N SER A 276 -7.27 -13.95 -8.92
CA SER A 276 -5.87 -14.38 -8.97
C SER A 276 -5.17 -13.83 -10.21
N GLY A 277 -5.77 -13.95 -11.40
CA GLY A 277 -5.20 -13.38 -12.63
C GLY A 277 -4.99 -11.87 -12.53
N GLN A 278 -5.99 -11.14 -12.03
CA GLN A 278 -5.94 -9.68 -11.87
C GLN A 278 -4.89 -9.22 -10.84
N LEU A 279 -4.67 -9.99 -9.77
CA LEU A 279 -3.61 -9.72 -8.80
C LEU A 279 -2.22 -10.06 -9.35
N VAL A 280 -2.08 -11.12 -10.14
CA VAL A 280 -0.83 -11.43 -10.86
C VAL A 280 -0.45 -10.29 -11.80
N GLU A 281 -1.37 -9.81 -12.65
CA GLU A 281 -1.16 -8.62 -13.51
C GLU A 281 -0.66 -7.42 -12.70
N THR A 282 -1.32 -7.12 -11.56
CA THR A 282 -0.98 -5.96 -10.72
C THR A 282 0.42 -6.10 -10.11
N LEU A 283 0.75 -7.28 -9.59
CA LEU A 283 2.02 -7.56 -8.93
C LEU A 283 3.19 -7.59 -9.93
N GLN A 284 3.00 -8.20 -11.10
CA GLN A 284 3.97 -8.17 -12.19
C GLN A 284 4.20 -6.75 -12.69
N HIS A 285 3.14 -5.97 -12.92
CA HIS A 285 3.28 -4.55 -13.29
C HIS A 285 4.07 -3.75 -12.24
N GLY A 286 3.85 -4.02 -10.94
CA GLY A 286 4.64 -3.42 -9.86
C GLY A 286 6.13 -3.76 -9.93
N ILE A 287 6.49 -5.01 -10.22
CA ILE A 287 7.89 -5.44 -10.43
C ILE A 287 8.50 -4.76 -11.65
N LEU A 288 7.78 -4.77 -12.78
CA LEU A 288 8.25 -4.21 -14.05
C LEU A 288 8.46 -2.69 -13.96
N ARG A 289 7.52 -1.98 -13.33
CA ARG A 289 7.66 -0.55 -12.97
C ARG A 289 8.93 -0.27 -12.17
N MET A 290 9.25 -1.11 -11.19
CA MET A 290 10.48 -0.95 -10.40
C MET A 290 11.74 -1.25 -11.21
N VAL A 291 11.71 -2.27 -12.08
CA VAL A 291 12.85 -2.59 -12.96
C VAL A 291 13.10 -1.46 -13.96
N GLU A 292 12.07 -0.91 -14.59
CA GLU A 292 12.17 0.17 -15.59
C GLU A 292 12.83 1.45 -15.03
N VAL A 293 12.70 1.72 -13.71
CA VAL A 293 13.38 2.84 -13.05
C VAL A 293 14.90 2.69 -12.99
N PHE A 294 15.41 1.46 -12.88
CA PHE A 294 16.85 1.18 -12.81
C PHE A 294 17.43 0.78 -14.18
N ARG A 295 16.63 0.13 -15.01
CA ARG A 295 17.02 -0.40 -16.33
C ARG A 295 15.89 -0.21 -17.34
N PRO A 296 15.79 0.99 -17.96
CA PRO A 296 14.79 1.26 -18.99
C PRO A 296 14.90 0.30 -20.18
N GLY A 297 13.77 -0.05 -20.79
CA GLY A 297 13.70 -1.00 -21.91
C GLY A 297 13.97 -2.45 -21.51
N SER A 298 13.75 -2.81 -20.24
CA SER A 298 13.83 -4.19 -19.77
C SER A 298 12.82 -5.10 -20.49
N ASP A 299 13.16 -6.38 -20.66
CA ASP A 299 12.24 -7.36 -21.28
C ASP A 299 11.27 -7.91 -20.22
N PRO A 300 9.94 -7.64 -20.32
CA PRO A 300 9.00 -8.04 -19.28
C PRO A 300 8.94 -9.55 -19.05
N GLU A 301 8.97 -10.31 -20.15
CA GLU A 301 8.74 -11.75 -20.13
C GLU A 301 9.87 -12.48 -19.38
N ARG A 302 11.12 -12.07 -19.63
CA ARG A 302 12.29 -12.56 -18.90
C ARG A 302 12.32 -12.09 -17.45
N THR A 303 11.99 -10.82 -17.22
CA THR A 303 12.07 -10.18 -15.90
C THR A 303 11.19 -10.88 -14.85
N VAL A 304 9.94 -11.25 -15.20
CA VAL A 304 9.05 -11.98 -14.27
C VAL A 304 8.88 -13.47 -14.57
N GLY A 305 9.37 -13.95 -15.72
CA GLY A 305 9.27 -15.36 -16.13
C GLY A 305 7.89 -15.77 -16.63
N ASP A 306 7.14 -14.85 -17.24
CA ASP A 306 5.76 -15.06 -17.70
C ASP A 306 5.56 -14.45 -19.10
N PRO A 307 5.13 -15.23 -20.11
CA PRO A 307 4.93 -14.72 -21.48
C PRO A 307 3.79 -13.70 -21.62
N ASP A 308 2.78 -13.73 -20.74
CA ASP A 308 1.68 -12.77 -20.78
C ASP A 308 2.01 -11.45 -20.04
N ALA A 309 3.16 -11.38 -19.35
CA ALA A 309 3.57 -10.21 -18.56
C ALA A 309 3.60 -8.90 -19.37
N ARG A 310 4.01 -8.96 -20.65
CA ARG A 310 4.02 -7.79 -21.54
C ARG A 310 2.60 -7.25 -21.77
N ARG A 311 1.63 -8.14 -22.04
CA ARG A 311 0.21 -7.77 -22.20
C ARG A 311 -0.36 -7.25 -20.89
N GLY A 312 -0.09 -7.94 -19.77
CA GLY A 312 -0.52 -7.53 -18.43
C GLY A 312 -0.04 -6.11 -18.09
N ALA A 313 1.25 -5.83 -18.26
CA ALA A 313 1.85 -4.52 -18.00
C ALA A 313 1.31 -3.43 -18.93
N THR A 314 1.21 -3.67 -20.25
CA THR A 314 0.60 -2.71 -21.18
C THR A 314 -0.87 -2.43 -20.80
N SER A 315 -1.64 -3.45 -20.39
CA SER A 315 -3.03 -3.33 -19.93
C SER A 315 -3.14 -2.48 -18.65
N GLN A 316 -2.33 -2.78 -17.63
CA GLN A 316 -2.28 -2.03 -16.36
C GLN A 316 -1.83 -0.58 -16.57
N GLY A 317 -0.74 -0.35 -17.31
CA GLY A 317 -0.27 1.00 -17.63
C GLY A 317 -1.32 1.84 -18.35
N ARG A 318 -2.00 1.26 -19.35
CA ARG A 318 -3.13 1.89 -20.05
C ARG A 318 -4.29 2.22 -19.10
N GLN A 319 -4.62 1.31 -18.19
CA GLN A 319 -5.69 1.49 -17.21
C GLN A 319 -5.39 2.67 -16.26
N TRP A 320 -4.20 2.71 -15.67
CA TRP A 320 -3.81 3.78 -14.75
C TRP A 320 -3.61 5.14 -15.45
N ALA A 321 -3.07 5.17 -16.66
CA ALA A 321 -2.99 6.40 -17.46
C ALA A 321 -4.38 6.98 -17.76
N TRP A 322 -5.36 6.14 -18.12
CA TRP A 322 -6.74 6.58 -18.34
C TRP A 322 -7.41 7.08 -17.05
N ILE A 323 -7.22 6.37 -15.94
CA ILE A 323 -7.70 6.79 -14.61
C ILE A 323 -7.16 8.18 -14.25
N PHE A 324 -5.84 8.38 -14.38
CA PHE A 324 -5.22 9.64 -13.99
C PHE A 324 -5.57 10.80 -14.93
N ALA A 325 -5.79 10.53 -16.22
CA ALA A 325 -6.31 11.52 -17.15
C ALA A 325 -7.73 11.99 -16.77
N LEU A 326 -8.58 11.13 -16.20
CA LEU A 326 -9.88 11.54 -15.65
C LEU A 326 -9.72 12.40 -14.38
N VAL A 327 -8.83 12.03 -13.46
CA VAL A 327 -8.52 12.84 -12.26
C VAL A 327 -8.04 14.24 -12.66
N THR A 328 -7.13 14.31 -13.63
CA THR A 328 -6.60 15.57 -14.17
C THR A 328 -7.67 16.42 -14.84
N ARG A 329 -8.55 15.81 -15.64
CA ARG A 329 -9.69 16.52 -16.25
C ARG A 329 -10.68 17.04 -15.20
N ALA A 330 -10.96 16.26 -14.15
CA ALA A 330 -11.84 16.67 -13.07
C ALA A 330 -11.24 17.84 -12.26
N PHE A 331 -9.92 17.82 -12.03
CA PHE A 331 -9.19 18.93 -11.44
C PHE A 331 -9.31 20.21 -12.30
N VAL A 332 -9.02 20.13 -13.61
CA VAL A 332 -9.13 21.27 -14.54
C VAL A 332 -10.55 21.88 -14.54
N ALA A 333 -11.58 21.04 -14.52
CA ALA A 333 -12.97 21.49 -14.43
C ALA A 333 -13.24 22.24 -13.10
N LYS A 334 -12.82 21.68 -11.95
CA LYS A 334 -12.95 22.34 -10.63
C LYS A 334 -12.19 23.68 -10.59
N ALA A 335 -10.95 23.72 -11.09
CA ALA A 335 -10.12 24.92 -11.13
C ALA A 335 -10.78 26.05 -11.94
N ARG A 336 -11.31 25.73 -13.12
CA ARG A 336 -12.08 26.68 -13.93
C ARG A 336 -13.33 27.17 -13.19
N MET A 337 -14.10 26.29 -12.55
CA MET A 337 -15.29 26.70 -11.79
C MET A 337 -14.95 27.60 -10.59
N ALA A 338 -13.85 27.32 -9.89
CA ALA A 338 -13.35 28.15 -8.80
C ALA A 338 -13.06 29.58 -9.28
N ARG A 339 -12.33 29.72 -10.40
CA ARG A 339 -12.03 31.02 -11.03
C ARG A 339 -13.29 31.85 -11.31
N HIS A 340 -14.31 31.26 -11.94
CA HIS A 340 -15.56 31.98 -12.24
C HIS A 340 -16.31 32.37 -10.95
N SER A 341 -16.26 31.53 -9.92
CA SER A 341 -16.93 31.79 -8.63
C SER A 341 -16.28 32.93 -7.83
N SER A 342 -14.96 33.14 -7.98
CA SER A 342 -14.22 34.24 -7.34
C SER A 342 -14.74 35.63 -7.75
N PHE A 343 -15.28 35.77 -8.97
CA PHE A 343 -15.88 37.04 -9.44
C PHE A 343 -17.24 37.34 -8.82
N GLU A 344 -17.98 36.33 -8.31
CA GLU A 344 -19.37 36.50 -7.86
C GLU A 344 -19.52 36.64 -6.33
N ARG A 345 -18.52 36.27 -5.51
CA ARG A 345 -18.67 36.24 -4.04
C ARG A 345 -17.52 36.91 -3.29
N TRP A 346 -17.74 38.16 -2.90
CA TRP A 346 -16.88 38.91 -1.97
C TRP A 346 -16.87 38.36 -0.51
N SER A 347 -17.61 37.29 -0.21
CA SER A 347 -17.89 36.85 1.17
C SER A 347 -17.50 35.40 1.50
N ALA A 348 -16.94 34.65 0.56
CA ALA A 348 -16.52 33.27 0.77
C ALA A 348 -15.10 33.04 0.26
N THR A 349 -14.16 32.74 1.16
CA THR A 349 -12.83 32.28 0.77
C THR A 349 -12.97 31.03 -0.10
N PRO A 350 -12.49 31.02 -1.37
CA PRO A 350 -12.54 29.83 -2.19
C PRO A 350 -11.72 28.72 -1.51
N SER A 351 -12.29 27.53 -1.33
CA SER A 351 -11.53 26.41 -0.78
C SER A 351 -10.59 25.86 -1.85
N HIS A 352 -9.29 26.08 -1.68
CA HIS A 352 -8.24 25.51 -2.53
C HIS A 352 -7.94 24.02 -2.19
N GLU A 353 -8.74 23.37 -1.33
CA GLU A 353 -8.61 21.96 -0.93
C GLU A 353 -8.50 20.99 -2.13
N PHE A 354 -9.15 21.31 -3.26
CA PHE A 354 -9.07 20.51 -4.48
C PHE A 354 -7.67 20.52 -5.14
N ILE A 355 -6.86 21.56 -4.89
CA ILE A 355 -5.45 21.62 -5.30
C ILE A 355 -4.65 20.64 -4.45
N THR A 356 -4.79 20.70 -3.12
CA THR A 356 -4.15 19.75 -2.19
C THR A 356 -4.54 18.29 -2.48
N GLU A 357 -5.81 18.05 -2.81
CA GLU A 357 -6.33 16.75 -3.24
C GLU A 357 -5.65 16.26 -4.53
N TYR A 358 -5.50 17.13 -5.54
CA TYR A 358 -4.81 16.80 -6.80
C TYR A 358 -3.30 16.60 -6.61
N LEU A 359 -2.64 17.46 -5.83
CA LEU A 359 -1.21 17.32 -5.48
C LEU A 359 -0.91 15.99 -4.81
N ARG A 360 -1.77 15.56 -3.89
CA ARG A 360 -1.68 14.25 -3.25
C ARG A 360 -1.83 13.13 -4.28
N HIS A 361 -2.83 13.17 -5.15
CA HIS A 361 -2.99 12.17 -6.20
C HIS A 361 -1.82 12.14 -7.20
N TYR A 362 -1.25 13.30 -7.54
CA TYR A 362 -0.06 13.37 -8.38
C TYR A 362 1.13 12.69 -7.71
N ARG A 363 1.43 13.01 -6.44
CA ARG A 363 2.50 12.37 -5.66
C ARG A 363 2.29 10.85 -5.47
N GLU A 364 1.04 10.39 -5.43
CA GLU A 364 0.68 8.97 -5.25
C GLU A 364 0.79 8.12 -6.52
N ILE A 365 0.37 8.64 -7.68
CA ILE A 365 0.28 7.89 -8.95
C ILE A 365 0.75 8.72 -10.15
N GLY A 366 0.35 9.99 -10.24
CA GLY A 366 0.62 10.84 -11.41
C GLY A 366 2.10 11.03 -11.74
N GLN A 367 2.95 11.11 -10.72
CA GLN A 367 4.40 11.25 -10.87
C GLN A 367 5.05 9.98 -11.47
N ALA A 368 4.63 8.79 -11.02
CA ALA A 368 5.09 7.53 -11.60
C ALA A 368 4.65 7.41 -13.08
N LEU A 369 3.40 7.77 -13.38
CA LEU A 369 2.90 7.82 -14.77
C LEU A 369 3.65 8.84 -15.64
N ALA A 370 4.07 9.98 -15.09
CA ALA A 370 4.86 10.96 -15.82
C ALA A 370 6.24 10.41 -16.22
N TYR A 371 6.84 9.55 -15.40
CA TYR A 371 8.06 8.81 -15.76
C TYR A 371 7.77 7.66 -16.75
N GLU A 372 6.80 6.78 -16.45
CA GLU A 372 6.43 5.62 -17.30
C GLU A 372 6.02 6.01 -18.72
N THR A 373 5.31 7.14 -18.87
CA THR A 373 4.86 7.64 -20.17
C THR A 373 5.85 8.63 -20.80
N LEU A 374 7.03 8.82 -20.21
CA LEU A 374 8.09 9.73 -20.68
C LEU A 374 7.58 11.16 -20.97
N TYR A 375 6.78 11.72 -20.06
CA TYR A 375 6.19 13.06 -20.24
C TYR A 375 7.28 14.15 -20.33
N PRO A 376 7.41 14.89 -21.46
CA PRO A 376 8.55 15.78 -21.69
C PRO A 376 8.70 16.94 -20.69
N HIS A 377 7.60 17.38 -20.07
CA HIS A 377 7.60 18.52 -19.14
C HIS A 377 7.42 18.11 -17.67
N ARG A 378 7.64 16.82 -17.35
CA ARG A 378 7.44 16.25 -16.00
C ARG A 378 8.14 17.01 -14.88
N ASP A 379 9.35 17.53 -15.11
CA ASP A 379 10.19 18.10 -14.05
C ASP A 379 9.73 19.54 -13.74
N ARG A 380 9.45 20.34 -14.79
CA ARG A 380 8.71 21.62 -14.68
C ARG A 380 7.36 21.42 -13.99
N PHE A 381 6.57 20.43 -14.40
CA PHE A 381 5.24 20.18 -13.86
C PHE A 381 5.29 19.77 -12.39
N THR A 382 6.22 18.89 -12.01
CA THR A 382 6.45 18.49 -10.61
C THR A 382 6.87 19.69 -9.76
N HIS A 383 7.71 20.58 -10.30
CA HIS A 383 8.12 21.79 -9.61
C HIS A 383 6.96 22.78 -9.42
N ALA A 384 6.18 23.06 -10.49
CA ALA A 384 5.01 23.93 -10.43
C ALA A 384 3.96 23.41 -9.43
N LEU A 385 3.72 22.10 -9.42
CA LEU A 385 2.85 21.46 -8.42
C LEU A 385 3.41 21.56 -7.00
N THR A 386 4.71 21.33 -6.81
CA THR A 386 5.32 21.36 -5.47
C THR A 386 5.37 22.77 -4.89
N ALA A 387 5.56 23.79 -5.71
CA ALA A 387 5.48 25.19 -5.31
C ALA A 387 4.11 25.60 -4.72
N LEU A 388 3.06 24.79 -4.96
CA LEU A 388 1.70 25.03 -4.48
C LEU A 388 1.33 24.27 -3.20
N SER A 389 2.19 23.39 -2.65
CA SER A 389 1.78 22.63 -1.45
C SER A 389 1.78 23.45 -0.17
N ASP A 390 2.49 24.58 -0.17
CA ASP A 390 2.79 25.37 1.04
C ASP A 390 2.20 26.80 0.93
N VAL A 391 1.26 27.01 0.01
CA VAL A 391 0.71 28.31 -0.37
C VAL A 391 -0.76 28.39 0.03
N ASP A 392 -1.08 29.26 1.00
CA ASP A 392 -2.45 29.48 1.51
C ASP A 392 -3.37 30.17 0.48
N PHE A 393 -2.81 30.90 -0.50
CA PHE A 393 -3.56 31.63 -1.51
C PHE A 393 -2.88 31.52 -2.88
N VAL A 394 -3.60 30.92 -3.85
CA VAL A 394 -3.14 30.80 -5.24
C VAL A 394 -3.84 31.86 -6.09
N ASP A 395 -3.07 32.76 -6.69
CA ASP A 395 -3.62 33.78 -7.60
C ASP A 395 -4.12 33.17 -8.93
N ASP A 396 -4.98 33.93 -9.62
CA ASP A 396 -5.60 33.53 -10.89
C ASP A 396 -4.59 33.17 -11.99
N HIS A 397 -3.44 33.85 -12.06
CA HIS A 397 -2.43 33.58 -13.09
C HIS A 397 -1.71 32.27 -12.81
N THR A 398 -1.40 32.00 -11.54
CA THR A 398 -0.79 30.76 -11.09
C THR A 398 -1.75 29.59 -11.27
N LEU A 399 -3.04 29.79 -10.98
CA LEU A 399 -4.09 28.80 -11.24
C LEU A 399 -4.28 28.52 -12.74
N ASP A 400 -4.22 29.55 -13.59
CA ASP A 400 -4.28 29.40 -15.06
C ASP A 400 -3.08 28.62 -15.62
N ALA A 401 -1.87 28.95 -15.17
CA ALA A 401 -0.65 28.25 -15.58
C ALA A 401 -0.68 26.77 -15.16
N LEU A 402 -1.15 26.49 -13.94
CA LEU A 402 -1.39 25.15 -13.43
C LEU A 402 -2.46 24.39 -14.24
N VAL A 403 -3.55 25.06 -14.62
CA VAL A 403 -4.59 24.47 -15.49
C VAL A 403 -3.99 24.10 -16.85
N ALA A 404 -3.19 24.97 -17.47
CA ALA A 404 -2.55 24.70 -18.75
C ALA A 404 -1.57 23.51 -18.68
N ASP A 405 -0.70 23.46 -17.67
CA ASP A 405 0.23 22.34 -17.47
C ASP A 405 -0.53 21.01 -17.18
N CYS A 406 -1.63 21.07 -16.41
CA CYS A 406 -2.52 19.93 -16.20
C CYS A 406 -3.25 19.48 -17.48
N GLU A 407 -3.71 20.39 -18.34
CA GLU A 407 -4.31 20.02 -19.63
C GLU A 407 -3.29 19.38 -20.57
N ALA A 408 -2.06 19.89 -20.62
CA ALA A 408 -0.97 19.29 -21.37
C ALA A 408 -0.63 17.86 -20.88
N PHE A 409 -0.55 17.64 -19.57
CA PHE A 409 -0.32 16.31 -19.01
C PHE A 409 -1.52 15.38 -19.23
N GLY A 410 -2.75 15.88 -19.09
CA GLY A 410 -3.97 15.11 -19.37
C GLY A 410 -4.07 14.66 -20.84
N ALA A 411 -3.69 15.53 -21.78
CA ALA A 411 -3.60 15.19 -23.20
C ALA A 411 -2.50 14.14 -23.48
N HIS A 412 -1.32 14.30 -22.87
CA HIS A 412 -0.23 13.31 -22.97
C HIS A 412 -0.66 11.92 -22.48
N LEU A 413 -1.37 11.83 -21.36
CA LEU A 413 -1.89 10.56 -20.86
C LEU A 413 -2.93 9.91 -21.79
N GLN A 414 -3.77 10.70 -22.48
CA GLN A 414 -4.68 10.16 -23.50
C GLN A 414 -3.92 9.63 -24.73
N LEU A 415 -2.85 10.32 -25.17
CA LEU A 415 -1.98 9.83 -26.24
C LEU A 415 -1.27 8.52 -25.84
N ALA A 416 -0.81 8.41 -24.59
CA ALA A 416 -0.22 7.20 -24.06
C ALA A 416 -1.24 6.02 -24.02
N VAL A 417 -2.50 6.29 -23.67
CA VAL A 417 -3.60 5.29 -23.70
C VAL A 417 -3.88 4.80 -25.14
N THR A 418 -3.88 5.70 -26.11
CA THR A 418 -4.05 5.35 -27.54
C THR A 418 -2.87 4.52 -28.03
N SER A 419 -1.64 5.01 -27.84
CA SER A 419 -0.41 4.35 -28.28
C SER A 419 -0.24 2.95 -27.63
N ALA A 420 -0.64 2.80 -26.36
CA ALA A 420 -0.66 1.50 -25.68
C ALA A 420 -1.72 0.55 -26.25
N SER A 421 -2.83 1.06 -26.79
CA SER A 421 -3.89 0.26 -27.41
C SER A 421 -3.56 -0.19 -28.84
N GLU A 422 -2.68 0.53 -29.53
CA GLU A 422 -2.20 0.20 -30.89
C GLU A 422 -1.11 -0.88 -30.90
N ARG A 423 -0.52 -1.18 -29.73
CA ARG A 423 0.50 -2.23 -29.59
C ARG A 423 -0.01 -3.62 -30.00
N PRO A 424 0.83 -4.47 -30.63
CA PRO A 424 0.40 -5.75 -31.18
C PRO A 424 -0.18 -6.69 -30.12
N GLU A 425 0.34 -6.69 -28.90
CA GLU A 425 -0.15 -7.54 -27.80
C GLU A 425 -1.54 -7.15 -27.27
N MET A 426 -2.02 -5.94 -27.60
CA MET A 426 -3.33 -5.39 -27.20
C MET A 426 -4.39 -5.45 -28.30
N ARG A 427 -4.06 -5.99 -29.48
CA ARG A 427 -5.01 -6.13 -30.60
C ARG A 427 -6.20 -6.99 -30.17
N GLY A 428 -7.41 -6.41 -30.23
CA GLY A 428 -8.64 -7.06 -29.80
C GLY A 428 -8.91 -7.02 -28.29
N VAL A 429 -8.06 -6.37 -27.48
CA VAL A 429 -8.21 -6.24 -26.03
C VAL A 429 -8.66 -4.81 -25.68
N PRO A 430 -9.98 -4.53 -25.58
CA PRO A 430 -10.49 -3.20 -25.27
C PRO A 430 -10.05 -2.75 -23.87
N LEU A 431 -10.05 -1.43 -23.63
CA LEU A 431 -9.87 -0.89 -22.29
C LEU A 431 -11.16 -1.09 -21.48
N ASP A 432 -11.08 -1.90 -20.43
CA ASP A 432 -12.14 -2.05 -19.44
C ASP A 432 -12.27 -0.78 -18.58
N LYS A 433 -13.22 0.07 -18.99
CA LYS A 433 -13.53 1.34 -18.32
C LYS A 433 -14.33 1.16 -17.03
N GLU A 434 -14.98 0.02 -16.84
CA GLU A 434 -15.76 -0.29 -15.63
C GLU A 434 -14.82 -0.68 -14.50
N ARG A 435 -13.95 -1.68 -14.72
CA ARG A 435 -12.86 -2.04 -13.80
C ARG A 435 -11.97 -0.84 -13.48
N ALA A 436 -11.70 0.03 -14.47
CA ALA A 436 -10.94 1.25 -14.25
C ALA A 436 -11.68 2.27 -13.35
N GLY A 437 -12.99 2.44 -13.55
CA GLY A 437 -13.84 3.27 -12.69
C GLY A 437 -13.95 2.72 -11.26
N GLU A 438 -14.00 1.40 -11.09
CA GLU A 438 -13.96 0.74 -9.78
C GLU A 438 -12.63 0.97 -9.06
N LEU A 439 -11.49 0.74 -9.73
CA LEU A 439 -10.16 0.99 -9.15
C LEU A 439 -9.99 2.47 -8.76
N LEU A 440 -10.46 3.40 -9.60
CA LEU A 440 -10.50 4.82 -9.26
C LEU A 440 -11.35 5.05 -7.99
N ARG A 441 -12.59 4.55 -7.93
CA ARG A 441 -13.43 4.66 -6.72
C ARG A 441 -12.74 4.09 -5.48
N LEU A 442 -12.06 2.96 -5.57
CA LEU A 442 -11.41 2.31 -4.42
C LEU A 442 -10.14 3.02 -3.95
N HIS A 443 -9.39 3.62 -4.88
CA HIS A 443 -8.28 4.53 -4.61
C HIS A 443 -8.77 5.81 -3.91
N LEU A 444 -9.82 6.44 -4.45
CA LEU A 444 -10.47 7.63 -3.89
C LEU A 444 -11.11 7.37 -2.52
N LEU A 445 -11.81 6.25 -2.34
CA LEU A 445 -12.44 5.86 -1.07
C LEU A 445 -11.42 5.34 -0.04
N GLY A 446 -10.12 5.32 -0.37
CA GLY A 446 -9.04 5.28 0.63
C GLY A 446 -8.70 6.67 1.18
N VAL A 447 -9.14 7.76 0.51
CA VAL A 447 -8.77 9.14 0.80
C VAL A 447 -9.90 10.16 0.50
N GLY A 448 -10.94 10.15 1.34
CA GLY A 448 -11.93 11.23 1.42
C GLY A 448 -13.11 11.17 0.42
N PRO A 449 -14.24 11.83 0.72
CA PRO A 449 -15.49 11.70 -0.05
C PRO A 449 -15.62 12.63 -1.27
N VAL A 450 -14.63 13.47 -1.58
CA VAL A 450 -14.82 14.66 -2.42
C VAL A 450 -14.79 14.38 -3.93
N VAL A 451 -14.04 13.40 -4.42
CA VAL A 451 -14.03 13.02 -5.85
C VAL A 451 -15.19 12.09 -6.23
N ALA A 452 -15.75 11.31 -5.30
CA ALA A 452 -16.87 10.40 -5.59
C ALA A 452 -18.05 11.16 -6.22
N ARG A 453 -18.43 12.31 -5.63
CA ARG A 453 -19.49 13.19 -6.15
C ARG A 453 -19.16 13.82 -7.51
N ALA A 454 -17.89 13.98 -7.86
CA ALA A 454 -17.48 14.52 -9.16
C ALA A 454 -17.58 13.47 -10.28
N LEU A 455 -17.46 12.18 -9.96
CA LEU A 455 -17.70 11.09 -10.91
C LEU A 455 -19.20 10.90 -11.18
N ASP A 456 -20.04 11.09 -10.17
CA ASP A 456 -21.51 11.05 -10.32
C ASP A 456 -22.07 12.29 -11.07
N ALA A 457 -21.29 13.36 -11.18
CA ALA A 457 -21.61 14.58 -11.93
C ALA A 457 -21.12 14.55 -13.41
N LEU A 458 -20.45 13.48 -13.84
CA LEU A 458 -20.16 13.29 -15.26
C LEU A 458 -21.45 12.89 -16.00
N PRO A 459 -21.75 13.47 -17.17
CA PRO A 459 -22.97 13.14 -17.90
C PRO A 459 -22.99 11.65 -18.27
N PRO A 460 -24.15 10.98 -18.22
CA PRO A 460 -24.29 9.62 -18.73
C PRO A 460 -23.88 9.60 -20.20
N ARG A 461 -23.03 8.65 -20.58
CA ARG A 461 -22.52 8.56 -21.95
C ARG A 461 -23.61 8.08 -22.90
N SER A 462 -23.79 8.85 -23.98
CA SER A 462 -24.20 8.37 -25.30
C SER A 462 -23.15 7.41 -25.88
#